data_AF-A0A3D0Q0L7-F1
#
_entry.id   AF-A0A3D0Q0L7-F1
#
_cell.length_a   1.000
_cell.length_b   1.000
_cell.length_c   1.000
_cell.angle_alpha   90.00
_cell.angle_beta   90.00
_cell.angle_gamma   90.00
#
_symmetry.space_group_name_H-M   'P 1'
#
loop_
_entity.id
_entity.type
_entity.pdbx_description
1 polymer ?
#
loop_
_entity_poly.entity_id
_entity_poly.type
_entity_poly.pdbx_seq_one_letter_code
_entity_poly.pdbx_strand_id
1 'polypeptide(L)' 'GLSPASLKRKLADHDTTFSLLHDDIRRQQAIYYLQVQKLNNEQSALKMAFTDITNFRRAVKRWTGLTPSQLREA' A
#
# COMPACT_ATOMS: atom_id res chain seq x y z
N GLY A 1 -10.59 14.57 20.57
CA GLY A 1 -9.71 13.69 19.77
C GLY A 1 -9.28 12.51 20.62
N LEU A 2 -9.15 11.32 20.03
CA LEU A 2 -8.65 10.14 20.73
C LEU A 2 -7.12 10.25 20.88
N SER A 3 -6.56 9.90 22.04
CA SER A 3 -5.10 9.89 22.20
C SER A 3 -4.47 8.75 21.36
N PRO A 4 -3.20 8.86 20.93
CA PRO A 4 -2.51 7.79 20.20
C PRO A 4 -2.50 6.45 20.94
N ALA A 5 -2.35 6.47 22.27
CA ALA A 5 -2.38 5.27 23.10
C ALA A 5 -3.78 4.63 23.13
N SER A 6 -4.83 5.44 23.24
CA SER A 6 -6.22 4.96 23.20
C SER A 6 -6.58 4.40 21.83
N LEU A 7 -6.08 4.97 20.73
CA LEU A 7 -6.24 4.43 19.38
C LEU A 7 -5.52 3.09 19.22
N LYS A 8 -4.26 3.00 19.67
CA LYS A 8 -3.47 1.77 19.60
C LYS A 8 -4.15 0.63 20.36
N ARG A 9 -4.68 0.89 21.56
CA ARG A 9 -5.41 -0.12 22.34
C ARG A 9 -6.67 -0.61 21.62
N LYS A 10 -7.50 0.31 21.12
CA LYS A 10 -8.69 -0.06 20.34
C LYS A 10 -8.37 -0.89 19.09
N LEU A 11 -7.28 -0.57 18.39
CA LEU A 11 -6.85 -1.35 17.23
C LEU A 11 -6.35 -2.73 17.63
N ALA A 12 -5.63 -2.84 18.75
CA ALA A 12 -5.20 -4.12 19.31
C ALA A 12 -6.40 -4.99 19.74
N ASP A 13 -7.48 -4.39 20.26
CA ASP A 13 -8.73 -5.12 20.57
C ASP A 13 -9.38 -5.75 19.31
N HIS A 14 -8.96 -5.33 18.11
CA HIS A 14 -9.39 -5.86 16.81
C HIS A 14 -8.25 -6.58 16.05
N ASP A 15 -7.20 -7.03 16.75
CA ASP A 15 -6.03 -7.72 16.18
C ASP A 15 -5.38 -6.97 15.00
N THR A 16 -5.47 -5.65 14.99
CA THR A 16 -4.94 -4.81 13.92
C THR A 16 -4.06 -3.69 14.46
N THR A 17 -3.36 -3.02 13.56
CA THR A 17 -2.55 -1.85 13.88
C THR A 17 -2.80 -0.78 12.83
N PHE A 18 -2.47 0.46 13.17
CA PHE A 18 -2.55 1.56 12.21
C PHE A 18 -1.70 1.27 10.96
N SER A 19 -0.52 0.66 11.13
CA SER A 19 0.34 0.28 10.02
C SER A 19 -0.32 -0.74 9.11
N LEU A 20 -1.02 -1.74 9.67
CA LEU A 20 -1.70 -2.76 8.86
C LEU A 20 -2.85 -2.16 8.05
N LEU A 21 -3.66 -1.29 8.68
CA LEU A 21 -4.74 -0.60 7.98
C LEU A 21 -4.21 0.34 6.89
N HIS A 22 -3.13 1.06 7.18
CA HIS A 22 -2.48 1.92 6.20
C HIS A 22 -1.89 1.11 5.04
N ASP A 23 -1.24 -0.01 5.33
CA ASP A 23 -0.69 -0.92 4.33
C ASP A 23 -1.80 -1.52 3.45
N ASP A 24 -2.99 -1.85 3.99
CA ASP A 24 -4.11 -2.35 3.19
C ASP A 24 -4.68 -1.29 2.22
N ILE A 25 -4.82 -0.04 2.66
CA ILE A 25 -5.21 1.06 1.77
C ILE A 25 -4.18 1.24 0.65
N ARG A 26 -2.88 1.17 0.98
CA ARG A 26 -1.80 1.26 0.00
C ARG A 26 -1.81 0.08 -0.97
N ARG A 27 -2.11 -1.12 -0.49
CA ARG A 27 -2.30 -2.33 -1.31
C ARG A 27 -3.41 -2.12 -2.33
N GLN A 28 -4.57 -1.64 -1.90
CA GLN A 28 -5.72 -1.37 -2.78
C GLN A 28 -5.38 -0.31 -3.85
N GLN A 29 -4.68 0.76 -3.47
CA GLN A 29 -4.21 1.77 -4.42
C GLN A 29 -3.25 1.20 -5.47
N ALA A 30 -2.27 0.40 -5.04
CA ALA A 30 -1.31 -0.24 -5.95
C ALA A 30 -2.02 -1.15 -6.96
N ILE A 31 -2.95 -1.98 -6.49
CA ILE A 31 -3.80 -2.83 -7.32
C ILE A 31 -4.59 -1.99 -8.33
N TYR A 32 -5.28 -0.95 -7.86
CA TYR A 32 -6.10 -0.09 -8.71
C TYR A 32 -5.28 0.60 -9.82
N TYR A 33 -4.12 1.17 -9.48
CA TYR A 33 -3.28 1.85 -10.48
C TYR A 33 -2.66 0.89 -11.50
N LEU A 34 -2.19 -0.27 -11.05
CA LEU A 34 -1.51 -1.24 -11.92
C LEU A 34 -2.49 -2.10 -12.74
N GLN A 35 -3.59 -2.56 -12.16
CA GLN A 35 -4.54 -3.45 -12.84
C GLN A 35 -5.69 -2.72 -13.53
N VAL A 36 -6.27 -1.71 -12.90
CA VAL A 36 -7.47 -1.03 -13.43
C VAL A 36 -7.07 0.10 -14.35
N GLN A 37 -6.21 1.01 -13.89
CA GLN A 37 -5.74 2.13 -14.71
C GLN A 37 -4.61 1.75 -15.68
N LYS A 38 -4.04 0.55 -15.55
CA LYS A 38 -2.93 0.03 -16.37
C LYS A 38 -1.74 1.01 -16.45
N LEU A 39 -1.50 1.77 -15.39
CA LEU A 39 -0.39 2.71 -15.31
C LEU A 39 0.94 1.95 -15.31
N ASN A 40 1.98 2.59 -15.85
CA ASN A 40 3.34 2.06 -15.72
C ASN A 40 3.88 2.28 -14.30
N ASN A 41 5.08 1.76 -14.04
CA ASN A 41 5.69 1.82 -12.71
C ASN A 41 6.05 3.25 -12.30
N GLU A 42 6.54 4.10 -13.22
CA GLU A 42 6.84 5.50 -12.91
C GLU A 42 5.56 6.28 -12.54
N GLN A 43 4.50 6.14 -13.33
CA GLN A 43 3.21 6.81 -13.11
C GLN A 43 2.56 6.37 -11.80
N SER A 44 2.57 5.07 -11.52
CA SER A 44 2.03 4.52 -10.27
C SER A 44 2.83 5.00 -9.06
N ALA A 45 4.17 5.02 -9.15
CA ALA A 45 5.04 5.53 -8.10
C ALA A 45 4.74 7.01 -7.81
N LEU A 46 4.63 7.85 -8.84
CA LEU A 46 4.29 9.26 -8.71
C LEU A 46 2.92 9.46 -8.04
N LYS A 47 1.88 8.73 -8.47
CA LYS A 47 0.53 8.79 -7.89
C LYS A 47 0.49 8.36 -6.42
N MET A 48 1.37 7.45 -6.03
CA MET A 48 1.51 6.99 -4.64
C MET A 48 2.50 7.83 -3.82
N ALA A 49 3.02 8.92 -4.38
CA ALA A 49 3.99 9.84 -3.79
C ALA A 49 5.34 9.20 -3.43
N PHE A 50 5.80 8.24 -4.24
CA PHE A 50 7.16 7.71 -4.17
C PHE A 50 8.10 8.56 -5.03
N THR A 51 9.25 8.91 -4.46
CA THR A 51 10.33 9.62 -5.15
C THR A 51 11.29 8.68 -5.88
N ASP A 52 11.34 7.40 -5.50
CA ASP A 52 12.18 6.37 -6.09
C ASP A 52 11.36 5.13 -6.47
N ILE A 53 11.49 4.72 -7.73
CA ILE A 53 10.84 3.54 -8.31
C ILE A 53 11.27 2.23 -7.61
N THR A 54 12.50 2.16 -7.09
CA THR A 54 13.00 1.00 -6.37
C THR A 54 12.26 0.81 -5.05
N ASN A 55 12.06 1.91 -4.32
CA ASN A 55 11.27 1.93 -3.09
C ASN A 55 9.80 1.59 -3.37
N PHE A 56 9.23 2.13 -4.45
CA PHE A 56 7.88 1.76 -4.89
C PHE A 56 7.76 0.25 -5.14
N ARG A 57 8.67 -0.36 -5.92
CA ARG A 57 8.63 -1.80 -6.23
C ARG A 57 8.70 -2.66 -4.97
N ARG A 58 9.56 -2.29 -4.01
CA ARG A 58 9.70 -2.99 -2.72
C ARG A 58 8.42 -2.86 -1.89
N ALA A 59 7.85 -1.66 -1.82
CA ALA A 59 6.62 -1.40 -1.07
C ALA A 59 5.43 -2.17 -1.65
N VAL A 60 5.22 -2.12 -2.97
CA VAL A 60 4.16 -2.88 -3.64
C VAL A 60 4.29 -4.38 -3.38
N LYS A 61 5.50 -4.94 -3.47
CA LYS A 61 5.75 -6.35 -3.15
C LYS A 61 5.44 -6.67 -1.69
N ARG A 62 5.82 -5.80 -0.75
CA ARG A 62 5.50 -5.98 0.67
C ARG A 62 3.98 -5.99 0.92
N TRP A 63 3.24 -5.10 0.27
CA TRP A 63 1.80 -4.94 0.51
C TRP A 63 0.94 -5.98 -0.22
N THR A 64 1.32 -6.33 -1.45
CA THR A 64 0.51 -7.20 -2.33
C THR A 64 1.02 -8.64 -2.40
N GLY A 65 2.25 -8.90 -1.93
CA GLY A 65 2.96 -10.17 -2.13
C GLY A 65 3.56 -10.35 -3.53
N LEU A 66 3.23 -9.48 -4.48
CA LEU A 66 3.60 -9.59 -5.90
C LEU A 66 4.46 -8.41 -6.35
N THR A 67 5.33 -8.64 -7.32
CA THR A 67 6.02 -7.53 -7.99
C THR A 67 5.03 -6.69 -8.82
N PRO A 68 5.30 -5.40 -9.07
CA PRO A 68 4.42 -4.58 -9.90
C PRO A 68 4.16 -5.17 -11.30
N SER A 69 5.16 -5.83 -11.90
CA SER A 69 4.99 -6.50 -13.20
C SER A 69 4.01 -7.69 -13.10
N GLN A 70 4.17 -8.55 -12.09
CA GLN A 70 3.25 -9.66 -11.84
C GLN A 70 1.83 -9.16 -11.55
N LEU A 71 1.71 -8.06 -10.79
CA LEU A 71 0.41 -7.48 -10.48
C LEU A 71 -0.29 -6.91 -11.72
N ARG A 72 0.47 -6.43 -12.72
CA ARG A 72 -0.11 -5.94 -13.99
C ARG A 72 -0.64 -7.07 -14.88
N GLU A 73 -0.03 -8.25 -14.77
CA GLU A 73 -0.33 -9.45 -15.57
C GLU A 73 -1.39 -10.35 -14.93
N ALA A 74 -1.58 -10.26 -13.60
CA ALA A 74 -2.67 -10.90 -12.86
C ALA A 74 -4.03 -10.24 -13.16
#